data_AF-A0AAE5WI27-F1
#
_entry.id   AF-A0AAE5WI27-F1
#
_cell.length_a   1.000
_cell.length_b   1.000
_cell.length_c   1.000
_cell.angle_alpha   90.00
_cell.angle_beta   90.00
_cell.angle_gamma   90.00
#
_symmetry.space_group_name_H-M   'P 1'
#
loop_
_entity.id
_entity.type
_entity.pdbx_description
1 polymer ?
#
loop_
_entity_poly.entity_id
_entity_poly.type
_entity_poly.pdbx_seq_one_letter_code
_entity_poly.pdbx_strand_id
1 'polypeptide(L)'
;MKDYTNLICYEIATRIESENPQSIVPYLSPELDFKTDQDAPHLLYVVRKLFFKEGTNDEAYMREMERLYIERIIKRHQLSASVKTVEVEHSEIIPFPTRFIAKYNPVCFSFYKSEEDANEDA
;
A
#
# COMPACT_ATOMS: atom_id res chain seq x y z
N MET A 1 7.67 -12.28 -28.60
CA MET A 1 7.87 -12.30 -27.13
C MET A 1 6.49 -12.33 -26.51
N LYS A 2 6.15 -13.41 -25.81
CA LYS A 2 4.79 -13.67 -25.29
C LYS A 2 4.49 -12.77 -24.08
N ASP A 3 3.55 -11.86 -24.25
CA ASP A 3 2.72 -11.08 -23.31
C ASP A 3 3.30 -10.79 -21.91
N TYR A 4 4.14 -9.75 -21.82
CA TYR A 4 4.49 -9.07 -20.58
C TYR A 4 3.87 -7.67 -20.58
N THR A 5 3.57 -7.15 -19.39
CA THR A 5 3.19 -5.75 -19.17
C THR A 5 4.03 -5.21 -18.01
N ASN A 6 4.33 -3.93 -18.05
CA ASN A 6 5.04 -3.29 -16.95
C ASN A 6 4.09 -3.08 -15.77
N LEU A 7 4.55 -3.45 -14.58
CA LEU A 7 3.98 -3.06 -13.31
C LEU A 7 4.80 -1.89 -12.76
N ILE A 8 4.10 -0.81 -12.42
CA ILE A 8 4.65 0.40 -11.85
C ILE A 8 4.46 0.33 -10.34
N CYS A 9 5.55 0.31 -9.59
CA CYS A 9 5.55 0.33 -8.13
C CYS A 9 5.50 1.76 -7.62
N TYR A 10 4.58 2.02 -6.72
CA TYR A 10 4.47 3.27 -5.98
C TYR A 10 4.69 3.03 -4.49
N GLU A 11 5.55 3.84 -3.90
CA GLU A 11 5.65 4.01 -2.47
C GLU A 11 4.70 5.12 -2.03
N ILE A 12 3.72 4.75 -1.20
CA ILE A 12 2.73 5.66 -0.65
C ILE A 12 3.04 5.87 0.81
N ALA A 13 3.43 7.10 1.13
CA ALA A 13 3.85 7.51 2.45
C ALA A 13 2.77 8.38 3.10
N THR A 14 2.21 7.92 4.21
CA THR A 14 1.18 8.63 4.96
C THR A 14 1.73 9.12 6.29
N ARG A 15 1.59 10.42 6.57
CA ARG A 15 1.85 11.02 7.88
C ARG A 15 0.55 11.14 8.67
N ILE A 16 0.52 10.56 9.85
CA ILE A 16 -0.64 10.56 10.75
C ILE A 16 -0.25 11.25 12.05
N GLU A 17 -0.99 12.29 12.45
CA GLU A 17 -0.82 12.91 13.76
C GLU A 17 -1.76 12.25 14.76
N SER A 18 -1.26 11.90 15.95
CA SER A 18 -2.04 11.27 17.02
C SER A 18 -1.45 11.55 18.39
N GLU A 19 -2.31 11.60 19.41
CA GLU A 19 -1.88 11.61 20.81
C GLU A 19 -1.21 10.29 21.22
N ASN A 20 -1.60 9.19 20.58
CA ASN A 20 -1.01 7.86 20.78
C ASN A 20 -0.78 7.15 19.43
N PRO A 21 0.28 7.51 18.69
CA PRO A 21 0.60 6.94 17.38
C PRO A 21 0.60 5.40 17.34
N GLN A 22 1.12 4.77 18.39
CA GLN A 22 1.23 3.31 18.48
C GLN A 22 -0.13 2.59 18.53
N SER A 23 -1.20 3.29 18.94
CA SER A 23 -2.55 2.72 18.94
C SER A 23 -3.10 2.48 17.53
N ILE A 24 -2.54 3.12 16.50
CA ILE A 24 -2.99 2.98 15.12
C ILE A 24 -2.44 1.71 14.48
N VAL A 25 -1.20 1.34 14.81
CA VAL A 25 -0.42 0.27 14.15
C VAL A 25 -1.17 -1.06 14.06
N PRO A 26 -1.85 -1.57 15.12
CA PRO A 26 -2.57 -2.85 15.06
C PRO A 26 -3.75 -2.89 14.09
N TYR A 27 -4.22 -1.73 13.61
CA TYR A 27 -5.39 -1.62 12.72
C TYR A 27 -5.00 -1.30 11.27
N LEU A 28 -3.74 -0.96 11.02
CA LEU A 28 -3.17 -0.93 9.68
C LEU A 28 -3.08 -2.38 9.17
N SER A 29 -3.23 -2.60 7.87
CA SER A 29 -3.40 -3.96 7.29
C SER A 29 -2.41 -4.97 7.89
N PRO A 30 -2.87 -6.10 8.44
CA PRO A 30 -2.00 -7.15 9.00
C PRO A 30 -1.17 -7.87 7.93
N GLU A 31 -1.43 -7.59 6.66
CA GLU A 31 -0.81 -8.23 5.50
C GLU A 31 0.33 -7.35 4.95
N LEU A 32 1.54 -7.62 5.44
CA LEU A 32 2.88 -7.56 4.82
C LEU A 32 3.40 -6.30 4.09
N ASP A 33 2.55 -5.35 3.69
CA ASP A 33 2.97 -4.25 2.79
C ASP A 33 3.20 -2.91 3.51
N PHE A 34 3.02 -2.87 4.83
CA PHE A 34 3.18 -1.66 5.63
C PHE A 34 4.51 -1.66 6.41
N LYS A 35 5.28 -0.59 6.24
CA LYS A 35 6.35 -0.21 7.16
C LYS A 35 5.88 0.98 7.98
N THR A 36 6.00 0.88 9.30
CA THR A 36 5.70 1.99 10.20
C THR A 36 6.97 2.49 10.87
N ASP A 37 7.08 3.79 11.04
CA ASP A 37 8.13 4.44 11.81
C ASP A 37 7.54 5.58 12.63
N GLN A 38 8.14 5.85 13.78
CA GLN A 38 7.77 6.97 14.65
C GLN A 38 9.02 7.81 14.90
N ASP A 39 9.15 8.89 14.14
CA ASP A 39 10.26 9.84 14.25
C ASP A 39 9.98 10.97 15.26
N ALA A 40 8.71 11.17 15.64
CA ALA A 40 8.29 12.17 16.63
C ALA A 40 7.18 11.66 17.59
N PRO A 41 7.01 12.26 18.79
CA PRO A 41 6.07 11.76 19.80
C PRO A 41 4.60 11.67 19.35
N HIS A 42 4.18 12.53 18.42
CA HIS A 42 2.80 12.63 17.95
C HIS A 42 2.62 12.32 16.47
N LEU A 43 3.64 11.81 15.80
CA LEU A 43 3.58 11.51 14.36
C LEU A 43 3.88 10.03 14.12
N LEU A 44 3.00 9.38 13.37
CA LEU A 44 3.24 8.08 12.78
C LEU A 44 3.50 8.25 11.29
N TYR A 45 4.58 7.67 10.81
CA TYR A 45 4.86 7.54 9.39
C TYR A 45 4.54 6.12 8.95
N VAL A 46 3.76 6.00 7.88
CA VAL A 46 3.25 4.72 7.37
C VAL A 46 3.56 4.65 5.89
N VAL A 47 4.39 3.70 5.46
CA VAL A 47 4.74 3.49 4.06
C VAL A 47 4.11 2.20 3.56
N ARG A 48 3.43 2.28 2.41
CA ARG A 48 2.86 1.15 1.70
C ARG A 48 3.38 1.08 0.28
N LYS A 49 3.76 -0.11 -0.19
CA LYS A 49 4.08 -0.35 -1.61
C LYS A 49 2.86 -0.89 -2.34
N LEU A 50 2.49 -0.26 -3.46
CA LEU A 50 1.41 -0.71 -4.33
C LEU A 50 1.90 -0.81 -5.78
N PHE A 51 1.50 -1.86 -6.49
CA PHE A 51 1.87 -2.02 -7.90
C PHE A 51 0.64 -1.84 -8.79
N PHE A 52 0.81 -1.07 -9.85
CA PHE A 52 -0.25 -0.77 -10.81
C PHE A 52 0.18 -1.19 -12.19
N LYS A 53 -0.76 -1.59 -13.03
CA LYS A 53 -0.46 -1.80 -14.44
C LYS A 53 -0.08 -0.47 -15.08
N GLU A 54 0.92 -0.48 -15.93
CA GLU A 54 1.27 0.68 -16.75
C GLU A 54 0.04 1.23 -17.48
N GLY A 55 -0.19 2.55 -17.37
CA GLY A 55 -1.32 3.24 -17.97
C GLY A 55 -2.60 3.25 -17.12
N THR A 56 -2.61 2.62 -15.93
CA THR A 56 -3.73 2.71 -14.96
C THR A 56 -3.37 3.52 -13.71
N ASN A 57 -2.24 4.22 -13.74
CA ASN A 57 -1.69 4.98 -12.63
C ASN A 57 -2.20 6.42 -12.62
N ASP A 58 -2.88 6.82 -11.54
CA ASP A 58 -3.26 8.20 -11.23
C ASP A 58 -2.86 8.51 -9.78
N GLU A 59 -1.77 9.25 -9.61
CA GLU A 59 -1.23 9.56 -8.28
C GLU A 59 -2.19 10.39 -7.42
N ALA A 60 -2.99 11.27 -8.01
CA ALA A 60 -3.95 12.08 -7.26
C ALA A 60 -5.05 11.18 -6.68
N TYR A 61 -5.56 10.26 -7.50
CA TYR A 61 -6.51 9.25 -7.07
C TYR A 61 -5.91 8.31 -6.01
N MET A 62 -4.65 7.88 -6.17
CA MET A 62 -3.95 7.06 -5.17
C MET A 62 -3.84 7.77 -3.81
N ARG A 63 -3.46 9.05 -3.81
CA ARG A 63 -3.38 9.87 -2.59
C ARG A 63 -4.73 9.95 -1.89
N GLU A 64 -5.80 10.19 -2.65
CA GLU A 64 -7.16 10.27 -2.12
C GLU A 64 -7.62 8.95 -1.51
N MET A 65 -7.41 7.83 -2.23
CA MET A 65 -7.81 6.52 -1.76
C MET A 65 -7.05 6.05 -0.52
N GLU A 66 -5.75 6.31 -0.43
CA GLU A 66 -4.96 5.99 0.77
C GLU A 66 -5.41 6.83 1.96
N ARG A 67 -5.62 8.14 1.77
CA ARG A 67 -6.17 9.01 2.83
C ARG A 67 -7.50 8.45 3.35
N LEU A 68 -8.43 8.14 2.45
CA LEU A 68 -9.74 7.59 2.82
C LEU A 68 -9.63 6.25 3.54
N TYR A 69 -8.69 5.40 3.15
CA TYR A 69 -8.44 4.12 3.83
C TYR A 69 -8.04 4.32 5.29
N ILE A 70 -7.05 5.17 5.55
CA ILE A 70 -6.56 5.45 6.91
C ILE A 70 -7.62 6.19 7.74
N GLU A 71 -8.30 7.18 7.17
CA GLU A 71 -9.37 7.91 7.85
C GLU A 71 -10.54 6.99 8.24
N ARG A 72 -10.88 5.99 7.40
CA ARG A 72 -11.87 4.96 7.74
C ARG A 72 -11.43 4.10 8.92
N ILE A 73 -10.16 3.71 8.99
CA ILE A 73 -9.60 2.97 10.13
C ILE A 73 -9.72 3.81 11.42
N ILE A 74 -9.24 5.05 11.38
CA ILE A 74 -9.31 5.99 12.51
C ILE A 74 -10.75 6.12 13.01
N LYS A 75 -11.70 6.36 12.10
CA LYS A 75 -13.12 6.51 12.44
C LYS A 75 -13.73 5.21 12.99
N ARG A 76 -13.46 4.07 12.35
CA ARG A 76 -14.00 2.76 12.75
C ARG A 76 -13.56 2.34 14.15
N HIS A 77 -12.32 2.66 14.50
CA HIS A 77 -11.69 2.28 15.76
C HIS A 77 -11.66 3.41 16.80
N GLN A 78 -12.31 4.55 16.53
CA GLN A 78 -12.41 5.70 17.43
C GLN A 78 -11.05 6.21 17.92
N LEU A 79 -10.06 6.22 17.04
CA LEU A 79 -8.70 6.66 17.37
C LEU A 79 -8.61 8.19 17.36
N SER A 80 -7.89 8.77 18.32
CA SER A 80 -7.57 10.20 18.36
C SER A 80 -6.40 10.47 17.40
N ALA A 81 -6.72 10.59 16.10
CA ALA A 81 -5.73 10.75 15.05
C ALA A 81 -6.26 11.50 13.82
N SER A 82 -5.37 12.07 13.02
CA SER A 82 -5.72 12.70 11.73
C SER A 82 -4.61 12.52 10.69
N VAL A 83 -5.00 12.34 9.42
CA VAL A 83 -4.05 12.24 8.32
C VAL A 83 -3.57 13.63 7.90
N LYS A 84 -2.27 13.89 8.04
CA LYS A 84 -1.65 15.17 7.66
C LYS A 84 -1.34 15.21 6.17
N THR A 85 -0.51 14.29 5.70
CA THR A 85 -0.07 14.24 4.30
C THR A 85 -0.09 12.81 3.78
N VAL A 86 -0.29 12.70 2.46
CA VAL A 86 -0.08 11.47 1.70
C VAL A 86 0.82 11.83 0.51
N GLU A 87 2.00 11.25 0.48
CA GLU A 87 2.99 11.38 -0.57
C GLU A 87 2.98 10.10 -1.40
N VAL A 88 3.10 10.24 -2.72
CA VAL A 88 3.14 9.11 -3.66
C VAL A 88 4.38 9.32 -4.49
N GLU A 89 5.27 8.33 -4.45
CA GLU A 89 6.52 8.33 -5.18
C GLU A 89 6.61 7.08 -6.05
N HIS A 90 7.02 7.27 -7.30
CA HIS A 90 7.35 6.17 -8.18
C HIS A 90 8.67 5.52 -7.74
N SER A 91 8.64 4.25 -7.38
CA SER A 91 9.81 3.51 -6.87
C SER A 91 10.53 2.74 -7.98
N GLU A 92 9.80 1.87 -8.71
CA GLU A 92 10.40 0.96 -9.70
C GLU A 92 9.40 0.49 -10.77
N ILE A 93 9.92 -0.04 -11.87
CA ILE A 93 9.13 -0.67 -12.94
C ILE A 93 9.58 -2.12 -13.10
N ILE A 94 8.63 -3.05 -13.02
CA ILE A 94 8.89 -4.49 -13.09
C ILE A 94 8.14 -5.07 -14.30
N PRO A 95 8.81 -5.72 -15.26
CA PRO A 95 8.13 -6.47 -16.31
C PRO A 95 7.48 -7.72 -15.72
N PHE A 96 6.18 -7.92 -15.94
CA PHE A 96 5.42 -9.04 -15.36
C PHE A 96 4.56 -9.76 -16.41
N PRO A 97 4.41 -11.10 -16.35
CA PRO A 97 3.62 -11.83 -17.34
C PRO A 97 2.13 -11.44 -17.29
N THR A 98 1.59 -10.99 -18.42
CA THR A 98 0.22 -10.45 -18.52
C THR A 98 -0.85 -11.46 -18.11
N ARG A 99 -0.59 -12.77 -18.27
CA ARG A 99 -1.52 -13.85 -17.92
C ARG A 99 -1.92 -13.88 -16.44
N PHE A 100 -1.09 -13.31 -15.57
CA PHE A 100 -1.32 -13.30 -14.13
C PHE A 100 -1.98 -12.01 -13.64
N ILE A 101 -2.09 -10.97 -14.47
CA ILE A 101 -2.61 -9.68 -14.02
C ILE A 101 -4.12 -9.65 -14.15
N ALA A 102 -4.79 -9.46 -13.01
CA ALA A 102 -6.22 -9.20 -12.99
C ALA A 102 -6.52 -7.90 -13.75
N LYS A 103 -7.61 -7.90 -14.53
CA LYS A 103 -7.94 -6.80 -15.44
C LYS A 103 -8.28 -5.47 -14.73
N TYR A 104 -8.66 -5.51 -13.44
CA TYR A 104 -9.29 -4.38 -12.75
C TYR A 104 -8.73 -4.04 -11.36
N ASN A 105 -7.73 -4.77 -10.85
CA ASN A 105 -7.21 -4.54 -9.50
C ASN A 105 -5.72 -4.14 -9.52
N PRO A 106 -5.28 -3.24 -8.62
CA PRO A 106 -3.86 -3.07 -8.35
C PRO A 106 -3.26 -4.41 -7.92
N VAL A 107 -2.05 -4.69 -8.41
CA VAL A 107 -1.32 -5.92 -8.12
C VAL A 107 -0.73 -5.78 -6.72
N CYS A 108 -1.38 -6.36 -5.71
CA CYS A 108 -0.70 -6.66 -4.45
C CYS A 108 0.06 -7.99 -4.65
N PHE A 109 1.40 -7.97 -4.66
CA PHE A 109 2.19 -9.21 -4.81
C PHE A 109 1.90 -10.25 -3.72
N SER A 110 1.41 -9.82 -2.55
CA SER A 110 0.92 -10.71 -1.48
C SER A 110 -0.18 -11.68 -1.94
N PHE A 111 -0.96 -11.33 -2.97
CA PHE A 111 -1.98 -12.20 -3.57
C PHE A 111 -1.44 -13.22 -4.57
N TYR A 112 -0.21 -13.03 -5.06
CA TYR A 112 0.37 -13.85 -6.13
C TYR A 112 1.53 -14.74 -5.65
N LYS A 113 2.20 -14.37 -4.55
CA LYS A 113 3.18 -15.25 -3.90
C LYS A 113 2.55 -16.38 -3.07
N SER A 114 1.28 -16.26 -2.67
CA SER A 114 0.62 -17.29 -1.86
C SER A 114 0.37 -18.61 -2.61
N GLU A 115 0.38 -18.62 -3.95
CA GLU A 115 0.12 -19.84 -4.73
C GLU A 115 1.40 -20.50 -5.29
N GLU A 116 2.49 -19.76 -5.49
CA GLU A 116 3.77 -20.34 -5.98
C GLU A 116 4.69 -20.81 -4.83
N ASP A 117 4.68 -20.16 -3.66
CA ASP A 117 5.44 -20.67 -2.49
C ASP A 117 4.76 -21.87 -1.80
N ALA A 118 3.50 -22.20 -2.16
CA ALA A 118 2.76 -23.34 -1.59
C ALA A 118 2.98 -24.67 -2.33
N ASN A 119 3.69 -24.67 -3.48
CA ASN A 119 3.86 -25.85 -4.33
C ASN A 119 5.32 -26.15 -4.73
N GLU A 120 6.32 -25.47 -4.16
CA GLU A 120 7.73 -25.88 -4.34
C GLU A 120 8.29 -26.75 -3.20
N ASP A 121 7.47 -27.11 -2.19
CA ASP A 121 7.82 -28.08 -1.13
C ASP A 121 6.72 -29.14 -0.91
N ALA A 122 6.22 -29.78 -1.98
CA ALA A 122 5.36 -30.97 -1.90
C ALA A 122 5.86 -32.14 -2.76
#